data_AF-A0A959C6E8-F1
#
_entry.id   AF-A0A959C6E8-F1
#
_cell.length_a   1.000
_cell.length_b   1.000
_cell.length_c   1.000
_cell.angle_alpha   90.00
_cell.angle_beta   90.00
_cell.angle_gamma   90.00
#
_symmetry.space_group_name_H-M   'P 1'
#
loop_
_entity.id
_entity.type
_entity.pdbx_description
1 polymer ?
#
loop_
_entity_poly.entity_id
_entity_poly.type
_entity_poly.pdbx_seq_one_letter_code
_entity_poly.pdbx_strand_id
1 'polypeptide(L)'
;MQTQSSYLEDIIDDSVEMQPLDPAVFDQYMSDGWRLLGHSIVRHNFSVCRGKMCRTIPLRIRLGDFQFSKSQRKMLRKTQKMNVKYGPIRINQAKAQLFTIHAAGRF
;
A
#
# COMPACT_ATOMS: atom_id res chain seq x y z
N MET A 1 19.61 -17.97 34.78
CA MET A 1 19.30 -16.73 34.03
C MET A 1 19.14 -17.13 32.58
N GLN A 2 17.92 -17.12 32.04
CA GLN A 2 17.70 -17.43 30.63
C GLN A 2 18.15 -16.23 29.80
N THR A 3 19.21 -16.43 29.04
CA THR A 3 19.74 -15.49 28.05
C THR A 3 18.63 -15.20 27.05
N GLN A 4 18.17 -13.94 27.00
CA GLN A 4 17.19 -13.49 26.01
C GLN A 4 17.70 -13.85 24.62
N SER A 5 16.99 -14.74 23.93
CA SER A 5 17.24 -15.05 22.53
C SER A 5 17.25 -13.75 21.73
N SER A 6 18.29 -13.60 20.90
CA SER A 6 18.39 -12.60 19.84
C SER A 6 17.04 -12.46 19.10
N TYR A 7 16.35 -11.33 19.29
CA TYR A 7 15.06 -11.05 18.64
C TYR A 7 15.22 -10.45 17.24
N LEU A 8 16.45 -10.30 16.76
CA LEU A 8 16.81 -9.46 15.61
C LEU A 8 17.72 -10.19 14.61
N GLU A 9 17.54 -11.50 14.45
CA GLU A 9 18.02 -12.19 13.27
C GLU A 9 17.06 -11.87 12.09
N ASP A 10 17.63 -11.53 10.93
CA ASP A 10 16.92 -11.18 9.68
C ASP A 10 16.09 -9.89 9.72
N ILE A 11 16.64 -8.78 10.24
CA ILE A 11 16.04 -7.46 10.04
C ILE A 11 16.07 -7.10 8.55
N ILE A 12 14.92 -6.68 8.03
CA ILE A 12 14.82 -6.04 6.70
C ILE A 12 14.40 -4.59 6.95
N ASP A 13 15.19 -3.62 6.47
CA ASP A 13 14.90 -2.19 6.50
C ASP A 13 15.35 -1.51 5.19
N ASP A 14 14.84 -2.03 4.08
CA ASP A 14 15.22 -1.53 2.77
C ASP A 14 14.30 -0.37 2.38
N SER A 15 14.87 0.66 1.79
CA SER A 15 14.12 1.76 1.20
C SER A 15 14.79 2.27 -0.07
N VAL A 16 13.95 2.69 -1.01
CA VAL A 16 14.36 3.44 -2.20
C VAL A 16 13.45 4.65 -2.36
N GLU A 17 13.98 5.72 -2.93
CA GLU A 17 13.19 6.90 -3.27
C GLU A 17 12.11 6.53 -4.30
N MET A 18 10.91 7.08 -4.12
CA MET A 18 9.82 6.87 -5.07
C MET A 18 10.14 7.58 -6.38
N GLN A 19 10.14 6.80 -7.45
CA GLN A 19 10.37 7.26 -8.81
C GLN A 19 9.34 6.66 -9.75
N PRO A 20 9.14 7.22 -10.96
CA PRO A 20 8.36 6.56 -12.00
C PRO A 20 8.94 5.17 -12.29
N LEU A 21 8.10 4.13 -12.22
CA LEU A 21 8.47 2.76 -12.54
C LEU A 21 7.60 2.24 -13.67
N ASP A 22 8.19 1.40 -14.52
CA ASP A 22 7.40 0.57 -15.42
C ASP A 22 6.47 -0.35 -14.60
N PRO A 23 5.21 -0.56 -15.02
CA PRO A 23 4.27 -1.40 -14.29
C PRO A 23 4.80 -2.80 -13.95
N ALA A 24 5.53 -3.45 -14.86
CA ALA A 24 6.06 -4.79 -14.61
C ALA A 24 7.17 -4.78 -13.55
N VAL A 25 7.98 -3.72 -13.50
CA VAL A 25 8.99 -3.53 -12.44
C VAL A 25 8.29 -3.30 -11.11
N PHE A 26 7.25 -2.48 -11.08
CA PHE A 26 6.48 -2.25 -9.86
C PHE A 26 5.81 -3.54 -9.35
N ASP A 27 5.28 -4.38 -10.25
CA ASP A 27 4.71 -5.68 -9.91
C ASP A 27 5.75 -6.61 -9.25
N GLN A 28 7.00 -6.59 -9.73
CA GLN A 28 8.11 -7.34 -9.11
C GLN A 28 8.46 -6.82 -7.71
N TYR A 29 8.52 -5.50 -7.53
CA TYR A 29 8.68 -4.92 -6.19
C TYR A 29 7.54 -5.39 -5.28
N MET A 30 6.31 -5.31 -5.77
CA MET A 30 5.14 -5.76 -5.02
C MET A 30 5.18 -7.26 -4.77
N SER A 31 5.74 -8.13 -5.63
CA SER A 31 5.90 -9.56 -5.31
C SER A 31 6.94 -9.82 -4.22
N ASP A 32 8.00 -9.01 -4.15
CA ASP A 32 9.17 -9.29 -3.31
C ASP A 32 9.08 -8.77 -1.86
N GLY A 33 8.00 -8.05 -1.54
CA GLY A 33 7.77 -7.56 -0.17
C GLY A 33 7.68 -6.04 -0.07
N TRP A 34 7.96 -5.33 -1.15
CA TRP A 34 7.97 -3.87 -1.15
C TRP A 34 6.54 -3.30 -1.10
N ARG A 35 6.43 -2.05 -0.63
CA ARG A 35 5.19 -1.27 -0.59
C ARG A 35 5.48 0.21 -0.71
N LEU A 36 4.48 0.98 -1.14
CA LEU A 36 4.56 2.44 -1.15
C LEU A 36 4.40 3.00 0.27
N LEU A 37 5.25 3.96 0.64
CA LEU A 37 5.16 4.71 1.88
C LEU A 37 5.62 6.16 1.64
N GLY A 38 4.65 7.06 1.48
CA GLY A 38 4.94 8.48 1.21
C GLY A 38 5.77 8.66 -0.06
N HIS A 39 6.97 9.20 0.08
CA HIS A 39 7.93 9.44 -1.01
C HIS A 39 8.93 8.30 -1.20
N SER A 40 8.65 7.11 -0.64
CA SER A 40 9.57 5.97 -0.70
C SER A 40 8.84 4.68 -1.06
N ILE A 41 9.59 3.75 -1.63
CA ILE A 41 9.20 2.36 -1.75
C ILE A 41 10.02 1.61 -0.70
N VAL A 42 9.36 0.94 0.23
CA VAL A 42 9.98 0.36 1.42
C VAL A 42 9.69 -1.13 1.53
N ARG A 43 10.63 -1.85 2.12
CA ARG A 43 10.47 -3.23 2.53
C ARG A 43 11.05 -3.35 3.92
N HIS A 44 10.17 -3.47 4.91
CA HIS A 44 10.57 -3.74 6.28
C HIS A 44 9.73 -4.83 6.91
N ASN A 45 10.31 -5.50 7.90
CA ASN A 45 9.62 -6.53 8.69
C ASN A 45 9.49 -6.14 10.17
N PHE A 46 9.62 -4.85 10.50
CA PHE A 46 9.39 -4.32 11.84
C PHE A 46 8.73 -2.94 11.79
N SER A 47 8.16 -2.51 12.92
CA SER A 47 7.66 -1.15 13.13
C SER A 47 7.55 -0.87 14.63
N VAL A 48 7.55 0.41 15.01
CA VAL A 48 7.31 0.83 16.38
C VAL A 48 5.80 0.92 16.62
N CYS A 49 5.29 0.09 17.53
CA CYS A 49 3.91 0.15 18.00
C CYS A 49 3.90 0.45 19.50
N ARG A 50 3.29 1.57 19.89
CA ARG A 50 3.19 2.01 21.31
C ARG A 50 4.55 2.02 22.03
N GLY A 51 5.58 2.54 21.36
CA GLY A 51 6.94 2.63 21.88
C GLY A 51 7.71 1.31 21.93
N LYS A 52 7.16 0.22 21.39
CA LYS A 52 7.84 -1.08 21.33
C LYS A 52 8.15 -1.45 19.89
N MET A 53 9.34 -2.00 19.65
CA MET A 53 9.68 -2.60 18.37
C MET A 53 8.87 -3.89 18.21
N CYS A 54 8.16 -4.03 17.09
CA CYS A 54 7.34 -5.19 16.79
C CYS A 54 7.65 -5.70 15.40
N ARG A 55 7.69 -7.02 15.23
CA ARG A 55 7.75 -7.63 13.90
C ARG A 55 6.44 -7.32 13.16
N THR A 56 6.55 -6.97 11.88
CA THR A 56 5.39 -6.70 11.02
C THR A 56 5.40 -7.62 9.82
N ILE A 57 4.21 -8.07 9.43
CA ILE A 57 3.99 -8.87 8.23
C ILE A 57 2.96 -8.12 7.39
N PRO A 58 3.36 -7.52 6.25
CA PRO A 58 2.41 -6.93 5.32
C PRO A 58 1.40 -7.98 4.84
N LEU A 59 0.12 -7.75 5.05
CA LEU A 59 -0.94 -8.62 4.52
C LEU A 59 -1.10 -8.36 3.03
N ARG A 60 -1.16 -9.44 2.25
CA ARG A 60 -1.24 -9.38 0.78
C ARG A 60 -2.41 -10.22 0.29
N ILE A 61 -3.11 -9.68 -0.71
CA ILE A 61 -4.18 -10.41 -1.40
C ILE A 61 -3.55 -11.04 -2.64
N ARG A 62 -3.69 -12.37 -2.79
CA ARG A 62 -3.26 -13.07 -4.01
C ARG A 62 -4.26 -12.74 -5.12
N LEU A 63 -3.80 -12.07 -6.16
CA LEU A 63 -4.65 -11.65 -7.28
C LEU A 63 -4.78 -12.72 -8.37
N GLY A 64 -3.82 -13.64 -8.52
CA GLY A 64 -3.79 -14.63 -9.61
C GLY A 64 -5.08 -15.44 -9.76
N ASP A 65 -5.64 -15.89 -8.63
CA ASP A 65 -6.89 -16.67 -8.59
C ASP A 65 -8.07 -15.89 -7.98
N PHE A 66 -7.94 -14.57 -7.85
CA PHE A 66 -8.95 -13.75 -7.18
C PHE A 66 -10.26 -13.73 -7.99
N GLN A 67 -11.34 -14.17 -7.36
CA GLN A 67 -12.68 -14.13 -7.94
C GLN A 67 -13.59 -13.25 -7.09
N PHE A 68 -14.29 -12.32 -7.74
CA PHE A 68 -15.27 -11.49 -7.04
C PHE A 68 -16.37 -12.34 -6.42
N SER A 69 -16.75 -12.05 -5.18
CA SER A 69 -17.88 -12.67 -4.51
C SER A 69 -19.22 -12.32 -5.17
N LYS A 70 -20.29 -13.05 -4.84
CA LYS A 70 -21.65 -12.76 -5.36
C LYS A 70 -22.09 -11.31 -5.07
N SER A 71 -21.78 -10.78 -3.89
CA SER A 71 -22.12 -9.40 -3.51
C SER A 71 -21.30 -8.38 -4.29
N GLN A 72 -20.01 -8.63 -4.50
CA GLN A 72 -19.13 -7.77 -5.32
C GLN A 72 -19.58 -7.76 -6.79
N ARG A 73 -19.87 -8.93 -7.38
CA ARG A 73 -20.44 -9.01 -8.74
C ARG A 73 -21.77 -8.27 -8.86
N LYS A 74 -22.65 -8.35 -7.84
CA LYS A 74 -23.89 -7.57 -7.79
C LYS A 74 -23.61 -6.07 -7.78
N MET A 75 -22.63 -5.61 -7.02
CA MET A 75 -22.24 -4.21 -6.97
C MET A 75 -21.70 -3.72 -8.31
N LEU A 76 -20.76 -4.46 -8.91
CA LEU A 76 -20.19 -4.11 -10.21
C LEU A 76 -21.25 -3.96 -11.30
N ARG A 77 -22.29 -4.81 -11.29
CA ARG A 77 -23.44 -4.66 -12.19
C ARG A 77 -24.22 -3.36 -11.98
N LYS A 78 -24.41 -2.93 -10.73
CA LYS A 78 -25.10 -1.66 -10.43
C LYS A 78 -24.31 -0.45 -10.90
N THR A 79 -22.99 -0.54 -10.88
CA THR A 79 -22.08 0.54 -11.26
C THR A 79 -21.53 0.39 -12.68
N GLN A 80 -22.21 -0.35 -13.57
CA GLN A 80 -21.76 -0.56 -14.96
C GLN A 80 -21.57 0.73 -15.75
N LYS A 81 -22.30 1.79 -15.41
CA LYS A 81 -22.17 3.11 -16.05
C LYS A 81 -20.94 3.90 -15.57
N MET A 82 -20.22 3.40 -14.56
CA MET A 82 -19.04 4.04 -14.03
C MET A 82 -17.88 3.89 -15.00
N ASN A 83 -17.28 5.02 -15.39
CA ASN A 83 -16.06 5.03 -16.20
C ASN A 83 -14.85 5.10 -15.27
N VAL A 84 -14.01 4.05 -15.32
CA VAL A 84 -12.75 3.99 -14.56
C VAL A 84 -11.60 4.23 -15.52
N LYS A 85 -10.69 5.14 -15.18
CA LYS A 85 -9.49 5.46 -15.95
C LYS A 85 -8.26 5.32 -15.08
N TYR A 86 -7.20 4.78 -15.66
CA TYR A 86 -5.88 4.66 -15.04
C TYR A 86 -4.88 5.53 -15.80
N GLY A 87 -3.92 6.11 -15.10
CA GLY A 87 -2.89 6.94 -15.70
C GLY A 87 -2.11 7.75 -14.66
N PRO A 88 -1.13 8.54 -15.11
CA PRO A 88 -0.31 9.36 -14.22
C PRO A 88 -1.15 10.28 -13.33
N ILE A 89 -0.77 10.43 -12.07
CA ILE A 89 -1.41 11.39 -11.19
C ILE A 89 -1.14 12.81 -11.69
N ARG A 90 -2.20 13.52 -12.06
CA ARG A 90 -2.15 14.95 -12.34
C ARG A 90 -2.90 15.68 -11.25
N ILE A 91 -2.25 16.61 -10.54
CA ILE A 91 -2.92 17.51 -9.61
C ILE A 91 -3.54 18.63 -10.44
N ASN A 92 -4.87 18.67 -10.50
CA ASN A 92 -5.61 19.72 -11.18
C ASN A 92 -6.45 20.50 -10.16
N GLN A 93 -7.05 21.60 -10.61
CA GLN A 93 -7.85 22.46 -9.74
C GLN A 93 -8.98 21.69 -9.03
N ALA A 94 -9.67 20.79 -9.74
CA ALA A 94 -10.74 19.99 -9.15
C ALA A 94 -10.25 19.08 -8.01
N LYS A 95 -9.09 18.43 -8.16
CA LYS A 95 -8.48 17.63 -7.09
C LYS A 95 -8.01 18.48 -5.92
N ALA A 96 -7.45 19.66 -6.18
CA ALA A 96 -7.06 20.60 -5.14
C ALA A 96 -8.27 21.08 -4.32
N GLN A 97 -9.38 21.42 -4.99
CA GLN A 97 -10.65 21.77 -4.34
C GLN A 97 -11.18 20.62 -3.48
N LEU A 98 -11.18 19.39 -4.01
CA LEU A 98 -11.60 18.20 -3.26
C LEU A 98 -10.75 18.00 -2.00
N PHE A 99 -9.44 18.19 -2.10
CA PHE A 99 -8.53 18.12 -0.96
C PHE A 99 -8.90 19.17 0.10
N THR A 100 -9.11 20.43 -0.29
CA THR A 100 -9.49 21.51 0.63
C THR A 100 -10.79 21.19 1.37
N ILE A 101 -11.83 20.73 0.67
CA ILE A 101 -13.11 20.34 1.28
C ILE A 101 -12.92 19.24 2.33
N HIS A 102 -12.12 18.22 1.98
CA HIS A 102 -11.87 17.09 2.86
C HIS A 102 -11.00 17.47 4.07
N ALA A 103 -9.99 18.32 3.88
CA ALA A 103 -9.12 18.78 4.94
C ALA A 103 -9.86 19.65 5.95
N ALA A 104 -10.78 20.51 5.48
CA ALA A 104 -11.57 21.39 6.33
C ALA A 104 -12.51 20.65 7.31
N GLY A 105 -12.89 19.40 7.01
CA GLY A 105 -13.77 18.60 7.89
C GLY A 105 -13.03 17.72 8.91
N ARG A 106 -11.69 17.72 8.91
CA ARG A 106 -10.86 16.84 9.75
C ARG A 106 -9.98 17.57 10.77
N PHE A 107 -10.15 18.88 10.91
CA PHE A 107 -9.54 19.73 11.93
C PHE A 107 -10.57 20.65 12.56
#